data_AF-A0ABD6FF26-F1
#
_entry.id   AF-A0ABD6FF26-F1
#
_cell.length_a   1.000
_cell.length_b   1.000
_cell.length_c   1.000
_cell.angle_alpha   90.00
_cell.angle_beta   90.00
_cell.angle_gamma   90.00
#
_symmetry.space_group_name_H-M   'P 1'
#
loop_
_entity.id
_entity.type
_entity.pdbx_description
1 polymer ?
#
loop_
_entity_poly.entity_id
_entity_poly.type
_entity_poly.pdbx_seq_one_letter_code
_entity_poly.pdbx_strand_id
1 'polypeptide(L)'
;MHGYQGLLLLGGYAAAVACLSLGVRWQDRAAAHQDPRRRTWARFSYAAAGLLASATTYYWFSLAWNPVVLALLVGGGSALLAWWIWWRGFAQLRWMDRLAAGGRAQYFHGRLHDRPAFGLLPGAGRARQPDDPGAGFEAAISLRTQGIDVLGVQYLHLQPPADQVEPWRGTLAKLSDLDGTFAMVQVRTPEIPTLIIRPRSGQERHESHGTDAGPINPLDDARYTRNMTGAIRPSKATETVAFDGEFGKWFEVQAADPQLAARALTPQVRRALLADPWFRLGDVVFSDGVVWTTRWGRLTETRLFDASRRLTALAALLPSGIWADDTFATALRAADTSAEGWGSDTARRPHRRTLVDAVNERRTIALRTPVSAGGLVTRLILALAIAGLGGYMATDAIFGWSEPAQAARDTLDAIALAVFGAGMVLLAYLMVRPLYATRRAAAAPRRSSRA
;
A
#
# COMPACT_ATOMS: atom_id res chain seq x y z
N MET A 1 -22.91 -7.09 -34.84
CA MET A 1 -22.61 -8.33 -34.09
C MET A 1 -23.79 -9.26 -34.20
N HIS A 2 -23.57 -10.51 -34.62
CA HIS A 2 -24.62 -11.53 -34.64
C HIS A 2 -24.85 -12.10 -33.23
N GLY A 3 -26.08 -12.54 -32.90
CA GLY A 3 -26.45 -12.98 -31.54
C GLY A 3 -25.56 -14.08 -30.93
N TYR A 4 -24.95 -14.94 -31.76
CA TYR A 4 -24.02 -15.98 -31.30
C TYR A 4 -22.66 -15.42 -30.80
N GLN A 5 -22.21 -14.29 -31.33
CA GLN A 5 -20.94 -13.66 -30.92
C GLN A 5 -21.06 -13.05 -29.52
N GLY A 6 -22.21 -12.46 -29.19
CA GLY A 6 -22.51 -11.97 -27.84
C GLY A 6 -22.56 -13.10 -26.81
N LEU A 7 -23.11 -14.26 -27.18
CA LEU A 7 -23.17 -15.45 -26.31
C LEU A 7 -21.78 -16.05 -26.03
N LEU A 8 -20.89 -16.08 -27.03
CA LEU A 8 -19.51 -16.56 -26.85
C LEU A 8 -18.72 -15.67 -25.88
N LEU A 9 -18.94 -14.35 -25.91
CA LEU A 9 -18.27 -13.39 -25.03
C LEU A 9 -18.77 -13.48 -23.60
N LEU A 10 -20.10 -13.52 -23.44
CA LEU A 10 -20.72 -13.75 -22.14
C LEU A 10 -20.26 -15.08 -21.54
N GLY A 11 -20.21 -16.15 -22.34
CA GLY A 11 -19.72 -17.46 -21.92
C GLY A 11 -18.26 -17.45 -21.49
N GLY A 12 -17.38 -16.79 -22.25
CA GLY A 12 -15.95 -16.69 -21.96
C GLY A 12 -15.64 -15.89 -20.69
N TYR A 13 -16.28 -14.74 -20.49
CA TYR A 13 -16.14 -13.97 -19.25
C TYR A 13 -16.79 -14.69 -18.06
N ALA A 14 -17.96 -15.32 -18.24
CA ALA A 14 -18.59 -16.12 -17.19
C ALA A 14 -17.71 -17.30 -16.75
N ALA A 15 -17.06 -17.98 -17.70
CA ALA A 15 -16.11 -19.05 -17.40
C ALA A 15 -14.87 -18.52 -16.67
N ALA A 16 -14.34 -17.34 -17.06
CA ALA A 16 -13.24 -16.71 -16.35
C ALA A 16 -13.61 -16.36 -14.90
N VAL A 17 -14.80 -15.81 -14.67
CA VAL A 17 -15.33 -15.49 -13.33
C VAL A 17 -15.54 -16.77 -12.51
N ALA A 18 -16.05 -17.85 -13.10
CA ALA A 18 -16.19 -19.15 -12.44
C ALA A 18 -14.83 -19.72 -12.01
N CYS A 19 -13.81 -19.66 -12.89
CA CYS A 19 -12.46 -20.07 -12.58
C CYS A 19 -11.81 -19.21 -11.48
N LEU A 20 -12.02 -17.89 -11.49
CA LEU A 20 -11.60 -16.99 -10.40
C LEU A 20 -12.25 -17.39 -9.06
N SER A 21 -13.55 -17.62 -9.08
CA SER A 21 -14.33 -18.02 -7.89
C SER A 21 -13.87 -19.37 -7.32
N LEU A 22 -13.57 -20.33 -8.20
CA LEU A 22 -12.98 -21.61 -7.81
C LEU A 22 -11.57 -21.43 -7.25
N GLY A 23 -10.75 -20.57 -7.85
CA GLY A 23 -9.41 -20.23 -7.36
C GLY A 23 -9.43 -19.70 -5.93
N VAL A 24 -10.32 -18.74 -5.66
CA VAL A 24 -10.54 -18.18 -4.31
C VAL A 24 -10.97 -19.28 -3.34
N ARG A 25 -11.98 -20.07 -3.71
CA ARG A 25 -12.48 -21.19 -2.87
C ARG A 25 -11.40 -22.21 -2.54
N TRP A 26 -10.56 -22.57 -3.50
CA TRP A 26 -9.46 -23.51 -3.28
C TRP A 26 -8.36 -22.91 -2.42
N GLN A 27 -8.03 -21.63 -2.62
CA GLN A 27 -7.04 -20.93 -1.82
C GLN A 27 -7.49 -20.79 -0.37
N ASP A 28 -8.74 -20.41 -0.16
CA ASP A 28 -9.40 -20.33 1.15
C ASP A 28 -9.37 -21.66 1.90
N ARG A 29 -9.68 -22.76 1.20
CA ARG A 29 -9.65 -24.11 1.79
C ARG A 29 -8.24 -24.60 2.05
N ALA A 30 -7.31 -24.29 1.16
CA ALA A 30 -5.90 -24.63 1.31
C ALA A 30 -5.27 -23.88 2.49
N ALA A 31 -5.70 -22.65 2.73
CA ALA A 31 -5.28 -21.85 3.86
C ALA A 31 -5.90 -22.38 5.17
N ALA A 32 -7.18 -22.75 5.16
CA ALA A 32 -7.87 -23.32 6.32
C ALA A 32 -7.38 -24.72 6.72
N HIS A 33 -6.90 -25.55 5.79
CA HIS A 33 -6.49 -26.93 6.07
C HIS A 33 -4.98 -27.17 5.86
N GLN A 34 -4.21 -26.10 5.58
CA GLN A 34 -2.78 -26.15 5.25
C GLN A 34 -2.40 -27.17 4.14
N ASP A 35 -3.33 -27.45 3.22
CA ASP A 35 -3.15 -28.49 2.19
C ASP A 35 -2.44 -27.95 0.93
N PRO A 36 -1.22 -28.43 0.61
CA PRO A 36 -0.44 -27.94 -0.52
C PRO A 36 -1.05 -28.31 -1.88
N ARG A 37 -1.82 -29.41 -1.98
CA ARG A 37 -2.43 -29.83 -3.25
C ARG A 37 -3.53 -28.86 -3.67
N ARG A 38 -4.31 -28.37 -2.71
CA ARG A 38 -5.36 -27.37 -2.94
C ARG A 38 -4.80 -26.00 -3.33
N ARG A 39 -3.59 -25.65 -2.85
CA ARG A 39 -2.88 -24.47 -3.35
C ARG A 39 -2.53 -24.61 -4.83
N THR A 40 -2.16 -25.80 -5.28
CA THR A 40 -1.88 -26.07 -6.70
C THR A 40 -3.16 -25.95 -7.56
N TRP A 41 -4.29 -26.46 -7.09
CA TRP A 41 -5.58 -26.28 -7.77
C TRP A 41 -6.00 -24.81 -7.88
N ALA A 42 -5.84 -24.03 -6.82
CA ALA A 42 -6.07 -22.59 -6.87
C ALA A 42 -5.23 -21.91 -7.96
N ARG A 43 -3.95 -22.28 -8.09
CA ARG A 43 -3.04 -21.74 -9.11
C ARG A 43 -3.54 -22.05 -10.53
N PHE A 44 -3.96 -23.28 -10.79
CA PHE A 44 -4.53 -23.67 -12.08
C PHE A 44 -5.81 -22.89 -12.38
N SER A 45 -6.70 -22.73 -11.40
CA SER A 45 -7.95 -21.98 -11.57
C SER A 45 -7.72 -20.50 -11.89
N TYR A 46 -6.78 -19.82 -11.21
CA TYR A 46 -6.48 -18.43 -11.56
C TYR A 46 -5.77 -18.29 -12.91
N ALA A 47 -4.89 -19.23 -13.28
CA ALA A 47 -4.25 -19.24 -14.59
C ALA A 47 -5.29 -19.44 -15.72
N ALA A 48 -6.22 -20.38 -15.53
CA ALA A 48 -7.33 -20.60 -16.45
C ALA A 48 -8.24 -19.37 -16.57
N ALA A 49 -8.54 -18.69 -15.46
CA ALA A 49 -9.32 -17.45 -15.48
C ALA A 49 -8.64 -16.34 -16.29
N GLY A 50 -7.32 -16.16 -16.11
CA GLY A 50 -6.54 -15.20 -16.87
C GLY A 50 -6.54 -15.51 -18.37
N LEU A 51 -6.29 -16.77 -18.73
CA LEU A 51 -6.30 -17.22 -20.14
C LEU A 51 -7.67 -17.07 -20.79
N LEU A 52 -8.75 -17.44 -20.10
CA LEU A 52 -10.12 -17.32 -20.61
C LEU A 52 -10.51 -15.86 -20.80
N ALA A 53 -10.23 -14.99 -19.82
CA ALA A 53 -10.48 -13.57 -19.96
C ALA A 53 -9.70 -13.00 -21.15
N SER A 54 -8.39 -13.27 -21.25
CA SER A 54 -7.55 -12.79 -22.35
C SER A 54 -8.01 -13.30 -23.73
N ALA A 55 -8.37 -14.58 -23.85
CA ALA A 55 -8.87 -15.15 -25.10
C ALA A 55 -10.22 -14.56 -25.51
N THR A 56 -11.11 -14.35 -24.55
CA THR A 56 -12.44 -13.75 -24.76
C THR A 56 -12.33 -12.29 -25.17
N THR A 57 -11.46 -11.52 -24.50
CA THR A 57 -11.16 -10.14 -24.86
C THR A 57 -10.53 -10.08 -26.25
N TYR A 58 -9.57 -10.95 -26.58
CA TYR A 58 -8.95 -11.03 -27.91
C TYR A 58 -9.99 -11.29 -29.01
N TYR A 59 -10.89 -12.26 -28.81
CA TYR A 59 -11.95 -12.59 -29.76
C TYR A 59 -12.88 -11.40 -30.04
N TRP A 60 -13.35 -10.71 -29.01
CA TRP A 60 -14.22 -9.52 -29.18
C TRP A 60 -13.59 -8.46 -30.06
N PHE A 61 -12.31 -8.21 -29.81
CA PHE A 61 -11.56 -7.12 -30.42
C PHE A 61 -11.13 -7.47 -31.85
N SER A 62 -10.75 -8.73 -32.13
CA SER A 62 -10.42 -9.22 -33.48
C SER A 62 -11.57 -9.07 -34.50
N LEU A 63 -12.81 -8.91 -34.03
CA LEU A 63 -14.00 -8.70 -34.86
C LEU A 63 -14.20 -7.23 -35.27
N ALA A 64 -13.48 -6.28 -34.66
CA ALA A 64 -13.73 -4.86 -34.81
C ALA A 64 -12.60 -4.09 -35.52
N TRP A 65 -11.33 -4.49 -35.37
CA TRP A 65 -10.14 -3.69 -35.72
C TRP A 65 -8.99 -4.58 -36.26
N ASN A 66 -7.93 -3.99 -36.83
CA ASN A 66 -6.76 -4.71 -37.36
C ASN A 66 -6.18 -5.69 -36.31
N PRO A 67 -6.21 -7.01 -36.56
CA PRO A 67 -6.03 -8.04 -35.54
C PRO A 67 -4.62 -8.06 -34.93
N VAL A 68 -3.59 -7.62 -35.67
CA VAL A 68 -2.19 -7.70 -35.23
C VAL A 68 -1.85 -6.62 -34.20
N VAL A 69 -2.32 -5.38 -34.41
CA VAL A 69 -2.03 -4.24 -33.53
C VAL A 69 -2.83 -4.31 -32.23
N LEU A 70 -4.05 -4.82 -32.34
CA LEU A 70 -4.97 -4.99 -31.22
C LEU A 70 -4.58 -6.18 -30.32
N ALA A 71 -3.98 -7.23 -30.90
CA ALA A 71 -3.37 -8.34 -30.16
C ALA A 71 -2.27 -7.84 -29.20
N LEU A 72 -1.45 -6.89 -29.65
CA LEU A 72 -0.34 -6.34 -28.86
C LEU A 72 -0.82 -5.36 -27.78
N LEU A 73 -1.73 -4.43 -28.10
CA LEU A 73 -2.18 -3.41 -27.15
C LEU A 73 -3.20 -3.93 -26.13
N VAL A 74 -4.21 -4.67 -26.59
CA VAL A 74 -5.33 -5.10 -25.74
C VAL A 74 -5.12 -6.50 -25.21
N GLY A 75 -4.66 -7.44 -26.06
CA GLY A 75 -4.28 -8.78 -25.64
C GLY A 75 -3.09 -8.74 -24.69
N GLY A 76 -2.02 -8.02 -25.06
CA GLY A 76 -0.86 -7.77 -24.19
C GLY A 76 -1.22 -7.02 -22.91
N GLY A 77 -2.01 -5.95 -23.00
CA GLY A 77 -2.44 -5.17 -21.83
C GLY A 77 -3.31 -5.98 -20.84
N SER A 78 -4.25 -6.77 -21.36
CA SER A 78 -5.13 -7.61 -20.57
C SER A 78 -4.43 -8.84 -20.01
N ALA A 79 -3.51 -9.45 -20.76
CA ALA A 79 -2.63 -10.52 -20.27
C ALA A 79 -1.69 -10.01 -19.18
N LEU A 80 -1.12 -8.81 -19.33
CA LEU A 80 -0.30 -8.16 -18.30
C LEU A 80 -1.12 -7.83 -17.06
N LEU A 81 -2.36 -7.34 -17.21
CA LEU A 81 -3.26 -7.07 -16.08
C LEU A 81 -3.70 -8.37 -15.37
N ALA A 82 -4.03 -9.42 -16.13
CA ALA A 82 -4.40 -10.72 -15.60
C ALA A 82 -3.21 -11.40 -14.90
N TRP A 83 -2.03 -11.39 -15.52
CA TRP A 83 -0.78 -11.83 -14.91
C TRP A 83 -0.46 -11.03 -13.65
N TRP A 84 -0.69 -9.72 -13.67
CA TRP A 84 -0.48 -8.86 -12.50
C TRP A 84 -1.43 -9.20 -11.35
N ILE A 85 -2.72 -9.39 -11.61
CA ILE A 85 -3.72 -9.81 -10.62
C ILE A 85 -3.36 -11.19 -10.06
N TRP A 86 -3.01 -12.14 -10.94
CA TRP A 86 -2.53 -13.47 -10.58
C TRP A 86 -1.28 -13.42 -9.70
N TRP A 87 -0.27 -12.65 -10.12
CA TRP A 87 0.98 -12.45 -9.40
C TRP A 87 0.73 -11.82 -8.03
N ARG A 88 -0.17 -10.84 -7.91
CA ARG A 88 -0.53 -10.23 -6.62
C ARG A 88 -1.15 -11.25 -5.67
N GLY A 89 -2.08 -12.07 -6.13
CA GLY A 89 -2.67 -13.14 -5.31
C GLY A 89 -1.65 -14.22 -4.92
N PHE A 90 -0.74 -14.56 -5.83
CA PHE A 90 0.31 -15.56 -5.61
C PHE A 90 1.42 -15.08 -4.66
N ALA A 91 1.90 -13.85 -4.84
CA ALA A 91 2.99 -13.29 -4.06
C ALA A 91 2.57 -12.99 -2.62
N GLN A 92 1.29 -12.67 -2.39
CA GLN A 92 0.82 -12.15 -1.10
C GLN A 92 0.88 -13.12 0.07
N LEU A 93 0.74 -14.44 -0.12
CA LEU A 93 0.81 -15.41 0.99
C LEU A 93 2.12 -16.19 1.00
N ARG A 94 2.79 -16.31 -0.16
CA ARG A 94 4.01 -17.11 -0.28
C ARG A 94 5.19 -16.54 0.52
N TRP A 95 5.23 -15.24 0.75
CA TRP A 95 6.26 -14.64 1.62
C TRP A 95 6.06 -15.03 3.09
N MET A 96 4.81 -15.06 3.57
CA MET A 96 4.49 -15.48 4.94
C MET A 96 4.83 -16.96 5.14
N ASP A 97 4.40 -17.82 4.21
CA ASP A 97 4.75 -19.25 4.21
C ASP A 97 6.27 -19.47 4.18
N ARG A 98 7.01 -18.68 3.39
CA ARG A 98 8.47 -18.76 3.29
C ARG A 98 9.16 -18.39 4.59
N LEU A 99 8.67 -17.36 5.31
CA LEU A 99 9.20 -16.97 6.61
C LEU A 99 8.84 -18.01 7.68
N ALA A 100 7.61 -18.53 7.65
CA ALA A 100 7.13 -19.53 8.59
C ALA A 100 7.83 -20.89 8.44
N ALA A 101 8.03 -21.37 7.21
CA ALA A 101 8.77 -22.61 6.93
C ALA A 101 10.24 -22.55 7.38
N GLY A 102 10.79 -21.34 7.58
CA GLY A 102 12.12 -21.15 8.15
C GLY A 102 12.19 -21.28 9.67
N GLY A 103 11.06 -21.46 10.36
CA GLY A 103 10.97 -21.49 11.82
C GLY A 103 11.20 -20.14 12.50
N ARG A 104 11.33 -19.05 11.72
CA ARG A 104 11.65 -17.70 12.19
C ARG A 104 10.43 -16.79 12.31
N ALA A 105 9.28 -17.29 11.86
CA ALA A 105 8.00 -16.61 11.95
C ALA A 105 6.89 -17.61 12.24
N GLN A 106 5.82 -17.15 12.87
CA GLN A 106 4.59 -17.89 13.08
C GLN A 106 3.49 -17.26 12.23
N TYR A 107 2.82 -18.08 11.43
CA TYR A 107 1.71 -17.67 10.58
C TYR A 107 0.38 -18.05 11.23
N PHE A 108 -0.53 -17.08 11.29
CA PHE A 108 -1.88 -17.25 11.84
C PHE A 108 -2.91 -16.93 10.76
N HIS A 109 -4.00 -17.70 10.76
CA HIS A 109 -5.13 -17.46 9.87
C HIS A 109 -6.37 -17.26 10.73
N GLY A 110 -7.17 -16.22 10.47
CA GLY A 110 -8.32 -15.90 11.32
C GLY A 110 -9.48 -16.90 11.31
N ARG A 111 -9.37 -18.00 10.53
CA ARG A 111 -10.31 -19.13 10.56
C ARG A 111 -9.82 -20.27 11.47
N LEU A 112 -8.57 -20.22 11.91
CA LEU A 112 -7.97 -21.19 12.84
C LEU A 112 -8.13 -20.67 14.27
N HIS A 113 -8.07 -21.59 15.23
CA HIS A 113 -8.14 -21.23 16.65
C HIS A 113 -6.87 -20.54 17.15
N ASP A 114 -5.73 -20.76 16.49
CA ASP A 114 -4.46 -20.18 16.88
C ASP A 114 -4.45 -18.65 16.70
N ARG A 115 -4.07 -17.95 17.78
CA ARG A 115 -3.97 -16.49 17.82
C ARG A 115 -2.52 -16.07 18.11
N PRO A 116 -2.10 -14.87 17.64
CA PRO A 116 -0.81 -14.31 18.01
C PRO A 116 -0.69 -14.16 19.53
N ALA A 117 0.48 -14.48 20.09
CA ALA A 117 0.73 -14.40 21.53
C ALA A 117 0.91 -12.97 22.07
N PHE A 118 1.02 -11.97 21.20
CA PHE A 118 1.16 -10.56 21.59
C PHE A 118 0.53 -9.63 20.56
N GLY A 119 0.41 -8.36 20.94
CA GLY A 119 -0.08 -7.27 20.10
C GLY A 119 -1.58 -7.20 20.06
N LEU A 120 -2.10 -6.32 19.21
CA LEU A 120 -3.52 -5.98 19.16
C LEU A 120 -4.15 -6.50 17.86
N LEU A 121 -5.42 -6.87 17.94
CA LEU A 121 -6.23 -7.31 16.82
C LEU A 121 -7.40 -6.34 16.58
N PRO A 122 -7.92 -6.25 15.35
CA PRO A 122 -9.10 -5.44 15.06
C PRO A 122 -10.36 -6.02 15.70
N GLY A 123 -11.19 -5.16 16.30
CA GLY A 123 -12.54 -5.53 16.75
C GLY A 123 -13.47 -4.33 16.78
N ALA A 124 -14.48 -4.32 15.90
CA ALA A 124 -15.47 -3.24 15.76
C ALA A 124 -14.87 -1.82 15.76
N GLY A 125 -13.83 -1.60 14.93
CA GLY A 125 -13.12 -0.32 14.84
C GLY A 125 -12.17 0.01 16.00
N ARG A 126 -12.05 -0.87 16.99
CA ARG A 126 -11.12 -0.72 18.14
C ARG A 126 -10.01 -1.75 18.10
N ALA A 127 -8.88 -1.40 18.71
CA ALA A 127 -7.81 -2.32 19.02
C ALA A 127 -8.22 -3.17 20.25
N ARG A 128 -8.05 -4.49 20.14
CA ARG A 128 -8.43 -5.48 21.14
C ARG A 128 -7.29 -6.45 21.38
N GLN A 129 -7.26 -7.09 22.55
CA GLN A 129 -6.28 -8.14 22.82
C GLN A 129 -6.58 -9.39 21.98
N PRO A 130 -5.59 -10.26 21.71
CA PRO A 130 -5.77 -11.44 20.87
C PRO A 130 -6.82 -12.42 21.40
N ASP A 131 -6.95 -12.47 22.72
CA ASP A 131 -7.86 -13.34 23.46
C ASP A 131 -9.30 -12.79 23.54
N ASP A 132 -9.53 -11.54 23.11
CA ASP A 132 -10.86 -10.95 23.15
C ASP A 132 -11.79 -11.61 22.11
N PRO A 133 -13.02 -12.05 22.49
CA PRO A 133 -13.96 -12.70 21.57
C PRO A 133 -14.36 -11.86 20.36
N GLY A 134 -14.26 -10.53 20.46
CA GLY A 134 -14.56 -9.58 19.38
C GLY A 134 -13.38 -9.27 18.46
N ALA A 135 -12.21 -9.90 18.66
CA ALA A 135 -11.04 -9.72 17.83
C ALA A 135 -11.11 -10.59 16.58
N GLY A 136 -10.96 -9.99 15.39
CA GLY A 136 -11.04 -10.66 14.10
C GLY A 136 -9.99 -10.16 13.12
N PHE A 137 -9.41 -11.08 12.36
CA PHE A 137 -8.45 -10.78 11.30
C PHE A 137 -8.55 -11.82 10.18
N GLU A 138 -7.93 -11.56 9.04
CA GLU A 138 -7.88 -12.50 7.91
C GLU A 138 -6.62 -13.37 8.01
N ALA A 139 -5.45 -12.72 8.12
CA ALA A 139 -4.16 -13.36 8.24
C ALA A 139 -3.24 -12.52 9.13
N ALA A 140 -2.35 -13.17 9.88
CA ALA A 140 -1.32 -12.50 10.66
C ALA A 140 0.01 -13.25 10.59
N ILE A 141 1.11 -12.54 10.80
CA ILE A 141 2.44 -13.11 10.92
C ILE A 141 3.19 -12.45 12.07
N SER A 142 3.66 -13.27 12.99
CA SER A 142 4.56 -12.86 14.08
C SER A 142 5.97 -13.30 13.73
N LEU A 143 6.96 -12.43 13.94
CA LEU A 143 8.38 -12.76 13.76
C LEU A 143 9.24 -11.93 14.70
N ARG A 144 10.47 -12.37 14.92
CA ARG A 144 11.48 -11.60 15.64
C ARG A 144 12.61 -11.22 14.68
N THR A 145 12.93 -9.93 14.61
CA THR A 145 13.97 -9.36 13.75
C THR A 145 14.81 -8.38 14.55
N GLN A 146 16.15 -8.45 14.43
CA GLN A 146 17.09 -7.60 15.17
C GLN A 146 16.82 -7.57 16.69
N GLY A 147 16.38 -8.71 17.24
CA GLY A 147 16.02 -8.85 18.66
C GLY A 147 14.64 -8.30 19.04
N ILE A 148 13.90 -7.71 18.11
CA ILE A 148 12.60 -7.05 18.32
C ILE A 148 11.44 -7.90 17.77
N ASP A 149 10.38 -8.05 18.56
CA ASP A 149 9.17 -8.78 18.16
C ASP A 149 8.27 -7.88 17.28
N VAL A 150 7.88 -8.40 16.12
CA VAL A 150 7.07 -7.72 15.11
C VAL A 150 5.84 -8.55 14.76
N LEU A 151 4.68 -7.89 14.66
CA LEU A 151 3.43 -8.51 14.23
C LEU A 151 2.83 -7.74 13.06
N GLY A 152 2.55 -8.45 11.97
CA GLY A 152 1.75 -7.96 10.85
C GLY A 152 0.38 -8.60 10.86
N VAL A 153 -0.68 -7.80 10.77
CA VAL A 153 -2.08 -8.25 10.73
C VAL A 153 -2.74 -7.70 9.47
N GLN A 154 -3.45 -8.55 8.75
CA GLN A 154 -4.33 -8.19 7.64
C GLN A 154 -5.77 -8.41 8.08
N TYR A 155 -6.65 -7.44 7.84
CA TYR A 155 -8.06 -7.51 8.19
C TYR A 155 -8.94 -6.78 7.19
N LEU A 156 -10.22 -7.10 7.17
CA LEU A 156 -11.21 -6.36 6.39
C LEU A 156 -11.80 -5.24 7.23
N HIS A 157 -12.16 -4.13 6.59
CA HIS A 157 -12.85 -3.02 7.23
C HIS A 157 -14.14 -3.54 7.85
N LEU A 158 -14.15 -3.60 9.18
CA LEU A 158 -15.37 -3.79 9.95
C LEU A 158 -16.03 -2.41 10.01
N GLN A 159 -17.26 -2.30 9.50
CA GLN A 159 -18.05 -1.06 9.54
C GLN A 159 -17.99 -0.46 10.97
N PRO A 160 -17.99 0.88 11.09
CA PRO A 160 -18.13 1.51 12.40
C PRO A 160 -19.43 1.04 13.06
N PRO A 161 -19.48 0.98 14.41
CA PRO A 161 -20.72 0.68 15.11
C PRO A 161 -21.86 1.62 14.65
N ALA A 162 -23.06 1.07 14.62
CA ALA A 162 -24.23 1.65 13.96
C ALA A 162 -24.68 3.02 14.50
N ASP A 163 -24.11 3.45 15.63
CA ASP A 163 -24.37 4.72 16.31
C ASP A 163 -23.66 5.93 15.69
N GLN A 164 -22.74 5.74 14.73
CA GLN A 164 -21.93 6.83 14.15
C GLN A 164 -22.09 7.03 12.63
N VAL A 165 -23.12 6.46 12.00
CA VAL A 165 -23.28 6.55 10.54
C VAL A 165 -24.43 7.49 10.16
N GLU A 166 -24.07 8.71 9.73
CA GLU A 166 -25.02 9.61 9.06
C GLU A 166 -25.58 8.98 7.77
N PRO A 167 -26.87 9.19 7.42
CA PRO A 167 -27.58 8.39 6.41
C PRO A 167 -27.04 8.51 4.97
N TRP A 168 -26.32 9.58 4.64
CA TRP A 168 -25.94 9.90 3.26
C TRP A 168 -24.58 9.32 2.81
N ARG A 169 -23.83 8.65 3.70
CA ARG A 169 -22.56 7.96 3.34
C ARG A 169 -22.75 6.54 2.78
N GLY A 170 -23.97 6.01 2.79
CA GLY A 170 -24.26 4.60 2.46
C GLY A 170 -23.93 4.15 1.04
N THR A 171 -23.91 5.05 0.05
CA THR A 171 -23.68 4.67 -1.36
C THR A 171 -22.20 4.74 -1.76
N LEU A 172 -21.44 5.70 -1.21
CA LEU A 172 -19.99 5.80 -1.38
C LEU A 172 -19.20 4.82 -0.50
N ALA A 173 -19.72 4.51 0.71
CA ALA A 173 -19.16 3.47 1.57
C ALA A 173 -19.20 2.09 0.88
N LYS A 174 -20.32 1.76 0.22
CA LYS A 174 -20.46 0.51 -0.55
C LYS A 174 -19.55 0.43 -1.78
N LEU A 175 -19.20 1.56 -2.40
CA LEU A 175 -18.20 1.61 -3.49
C LEU A 175 -16.75 1.55 -2.95
N SER A 176 -16.52 1.96 -1.70
CA SER A 176 -15.21 1.86 -1.02
C SER A 176 -14.86 0.43 -0.55
N ASP A 177 -15.86 -0.46 -0.46
CA ASP A 177 -15.72 -1.87 -0.08
C ASP A 177 -15.06 -2.75 -1.14
N LEU A 178 -14.83 -2.22 -2.37
CA LEU A 178 -14.29 -3.01 -3.49
C LEU A 178 -12.87 -3.56 -3.31
N ASP A 179 -12.14 -3.17 -2.24
CA ASP A 179 -10.95 -3.89 -1.75
C ASP A 179 -10.66 -3.43 -0.30
N GLY A 180 -11.66 -3.52 0.60
CA GLY A 180 -11.67 -3.03 1.99
C GLY A 180 -10.67 -3.68 2.96
N THR A 181 -9.56 -4.21 2.46
CA THR A 181 -8.49 -4.80 3.27
C THR A 181 -7.59 -3.73 3.87
N PHE A 182 -7.19 -3.90 5.12
CA PHE A 182 -6.24 -3.09 5.86
C PHE A 182 -5.09 -3.95 6.36
N ALA A 183 -3.92 -3.33 6.45
CA ALA A 183 -2.73 -3.91 7.05
C ALA A 183 -2.36 -3.09 8.29
N MET A 184 -2.22 -3.77 9.41
CA MET A 184 -1.68 -3.24 10.65
C MET A 184 -0.30 -3.85 10.87
N VAL A 185 0.68 -3.01 11.18
CA VAL A 185 2.03 -3.46 11.54
C VAL A 185 2.35 -2.93 12.92
N GLN A 186 2.86 -3.82 13.76
CA GLN A 186 3.08 -3.59 15.18
C GLN A 186 4.48 -4.02 15.57
N VAL A 187 5.06 -3.28 16.48
CA VAL A 187 6.33 -3.59 17.14
C VAL A 187 6.06 -3.66 18.63
N ARG A 188 6.52 -4.73 19.28
CA ARG A 188 6.39 -4.89 20.72
C ARG A 188 7.23 -3.85 21.45
N THR A 189 6.66 -3.22 22.46
CA THR A 189 7.32 -2.24 23.33
C THR A 189 6.93 -2.49 24.78
N PRO A 190 7.69 -1.98 25.77
CA PRO A 190 7.18 -1.81 27.12
C PRO A 190 5.91 -0.96 27.10
N GLU A 191 5.02 -1.21 28.05
CA GLU A 191 3.76 -0.47 28.13
C GLU A 191 4.04 0.99 28.55
N ILE A 192 3.40 1.92 27.82
CA ILE A 192 3.34 3.33 28.17
C ILE A 192 1.87 3.80 28.07
N PRO A 193 1.47 4.84 28.82
CA PRO A 193 0.22 5.55 28.59
C PRO A 193 -0.01 5.85 27.11
N THR A 194 -1.26 5.73 26.65
CA THR A 194 -1.60 5.85 25.23
C THR A 194 -1.11 7.16 24.65
N LEU A 195 -0.41 7.08 23.51
CA LEU A 195 0.07 8.23 22.74
C LEU A 195 -0.25 8.00 21.27
N ILE A 196 -0.99 8.92 20.67
CA ILE A 196 -1.40 8.92 19.27
C ILE A 196 -0.73 10.11 18.59
N ILE A 197 0.02 9.84 17.52
CA ILE A 197 0.58 10.85 16.64
C ILE A 197 -0.20 10.78 15.33
N ARG A 198 -1.13 11.72 15.15
CA ARG A 198 -2.07 11.79 14.04
C ARG A 198 -1.61 12.87 13.05
N PRO A 199 -1.29 12.56 11.80
CA PRO A 199 -1.01 13.60 10.83
C PRO A 199 -2.29 14.39 10.49
N ARG A 200 -2.15 15.71 10.31
CA ARG A 200 -3.25 16.57 9.88
C ARG A 200 -3.38 16.54 8.35
N SER A 201 -4.60 16.40 7.85
CA SER A 201 -4.92 16.59 6.43
C SER A 201 -4.69 18.04 6.01
N GLY A 202 -4.46 18.31 4.72
CA GLY A 202 -4.30 19.66 4.20
C GLY A 202 -5.42 20.61 4.59
N GLN A 203 -6.66 20.13 4.57
CA GLN A 203 -7.82 20.90 5.02
C GLN A 203 -7.73 21.26 6.52
N GLU A 204 -7.50 20.28 7.40
CA GLU A 204 -7.35 20.54 8.85
C GLU A 204 -6.20 21.51 9.14
N ARG A 205 -5.12 21.46 8.33
CA ARG A 205 -4.00 22.39 8.44
C ARG A 205 -4.41 23.82 8.07
N HIS A 206 -5.13 24.00 6.97
CA HIS A 206 -5.67 25.32 6.59
C HIS A 206 -6.70 25.85 7.58
N GLU A 207 -7.57 25.00 8.13
CA GLU A 207 -8.55 25.42 9.14
C GLU A 207 -7.87 25.89 10.44
N SER A 208 -6.79 25.21 10.85
CA SER A 208 -6.09 25.53 12.11
C SER A 208 -5.03 26.62 11.99
N HIS A 209 -4.39 26.77 10.82
CA HIS A 209 -3.23 27.66 10.64
C HIS A 209 -3.36 28.61 9.44
N GLY A 210 -4.53 28.67 8.79
CA GLY A 210 -4.81 29.59 7.70
C GLY A 210 -3.79 29.48 6.55
N THR A 211 -3.31 30.64 6.08
CA THR A 211 -2.32 30.75 5.01
C THR A 211 -0.96 30.15 5.36
N ASP A 212 -0.64 30.02 6.66
CA ASP A 212 0.67 29.55 7.14
C ASP A 212 0.82 28.03 7.12
N ALA A 213 -0.24 27.30 6.75
CA ALA A 213 -0.24 25.85 6.62
C ALA A 213 0.40 25.34 5.32
N GLY A 214 0.72 26.23 4.37
CA GLY A 214 1.33 25.86 3.09
C GLY A 214 0.36 25.16 2.13
N PRO A 215 0.85 24.59 1.02
CA PRO A 215 -0.02 24.03 -0.01
C PRO A 215 -0.68 22.72 0.42
N ILE A 216 -1.92 22.52 -0.04
CA ILE A 216 -2.62 21.23 0.03
C ILE A 216 -2.03 20.31 -1.04
N ASN A 217 -1.72 19.06 -0.67
CA ASN A 217 -1.42 18.00 -1.63
C ASN A 217 -2.58 17.00 -1.66
N PRO A 218 -3.50 17.09 -2.65
CA PRO A 218 -4.69 16.26 -2.70
C PRO A 218 -4.39 14.74 -2.72
N LEU A 219 -3.24 14.34 -3.27
CA LEU A 219 -2.86 12.93 -3.33
C LEU A 219 -2.43 12.37 -1.97
N ASP A 220 -1.77 13.18 -1.15
CA ASP A 220 -1.36 12.76 0.20
C ASP A 220 -2.58 12.76 1.13
N ASP A 221 -3.46 13.76 1.00
CA ASP A 221 -4.73 13.81 1.74
C ASP A 221 -5.62 12.62 1.39
N ALA A 222 -5.84 12.32 0.10
CA ALA A 222 -6.63 11.16 -0.30
C ALA A 222 -6.05 9.83 0.23
N ARG A 223 -4.72 9.71 0.30
CA ARG A 223 -4.06 8.53 0.87
C ARG A 223 -4.25 8.47 2.38
N TYR A 224 -4.07 9.58 3.08
CA TYR A 224 -4.28 9.68 4.52
C TYR A 224 -5.74 9.35 4.86
N THR A 225 -6.71 10.03 4.25
CA THR A 225 -8.15 9.79 4.45
C THR A 225 -8.49 8.32 4.26
N ARG A 226 -8.00 7.71 3.17
CA ARG A 226 -8.21 6.28 2.90
C ARG A 226 -7.61 5.36 3.98
N ASN A 227 -6.42 5.69 4.48
CA ASN A 227 -5.79 4.93 5.56
C ASN A 227 -6.56 5.07 6.88
N MET A 228 -7.23 6.21 7.09
CA MET A 228 -7.98 6.50 8.31
C MET A 228 -9.40 5.92 8.35
N THR A 229 -10.06 5.75 7.20
CA THR A 229 -11.45 5.25 7.15
C THR A 229 -11.64 3.91 7.87
N GLY A 230 -10.64 3.03 7.82
CA GLY A 230 -10.66 1.73 8.51
C GLY A 230 -9.56 1.53 9.54
N ALA A 231 -8.90 2.61 9.98
CA ALA A 231 -7.90 2.53 11.02
C ALA A 231 -8.56 2.19 12.36
N ILE A 232 -8.01 1.19 13.05
CA ILE A 232 -8.43 0.87 14.40
C ILE A 232 -7.96 1.96 15.38
N ARG A 233 -8.83 2.27 16.35
CA ARG A 233 -8.54 3.22 17.42
C ARG A 233 -8.11 2.49 18.70
N PRO A 234 -7.22 3.07 19.52
CA PRO A 234 -6.98 2.54 20.86
C PRO A 234 -8.27 2.61 21.69
N SER A 235 -8.39 1.72 22.67
CA SER A 235 -9.56 1.62 23.55
C SER A 235 -9.58 2.68 24.66
N LYS A 236 -8.41 3.18 25.06
CA LYS A 236 -8.23 4.14 26.16
C LYS A 236 -8.54 5.57 25.69
N ALA A 237 -9.16 6.36 26.55
CA ALA A 237 -9.43 7.78 26.30
C ALA A 237 -8.13 8.59 26.24
N THR A 238 -8.12 9.64 25.43
CA THR A 238 -6.96 10.53 25.23
C THR A 238 -7.42 11.96 25.06
N GLU A 239 -6.58 12.90 25.47
CA GLU A 239 -6.80 14.34 25.30
C GLU A 239 -5.81 14.89 24.27
N THR A 240 -6.20 15.96 23.58
CA THR A 240 -5.34 16.63 22.60
C THR A 240 -4.27 17.44 23.31
N VAL A 241 -3.00 17.20 22.97
CA VAL A 241 -1.84 17.92 23.49
C VAL A 241 -1.34 18.87 22.41
N ALA A 242 -1.34 20.18 22.72
CA ALA A 242 -0.87 21.19 21.80
C ALA A 242 0.66 21.18 21.68
N PHE A 243 1.15 21.31 20.45
CA PHE A 243 2.56 21.54 20.15
C PHE A 243 2.67 22.69 19.16
N ASP A 244 3.67 23.55 19.36
CA ASP A 244 3.85 24.72 18.50
C ASP A 244 4.76 24.44 17.29
N GLY A 245 4.74 25.39 16.35
CA GLY A 245 5.61 25.44 15.19
C GLY A 245 5.27 24.41 14.11
N GLU A 246 6.27 24.07 13.28
CA GLU A 246 6.07 23.16 12.14
C GLU A 246 5.56 21.77 12.54
N PHE A 247 5.88 21.29 13.74
CA PHE A 247 5.37 19.99 14.21
C PHE A 247 3.86 20.02 14.45
N GLY A 248 3.34 21.02 15.15
CA GLY A 248 1.90 21.17 15.41
C GLY A 248 1.06 21.43 14.16
N LYS A 249 1.67 22.05 13.14
CA LYS A 249 1.06 22.19 11.81
C LYS A 249 0.84 20.84 11.15
N TRP A 250 1.80 19.93 11.21
CA TRP A 250 1.73 18.64 10.50
C TRP A 250 1.07 17.53 11.30
N PHE A 251 1.12 17.59 12.62
CA PHE A 251 0.67 16.51 13.50
C PHE A 251 -0.19 17.05 14.64
N GLU A 252 -1.27 16.34 14.92
CA GLU A 252 -2.01 16.42 16.16
C GLU A 252 -1.58 15.29 17.08
N VAL A 253 -1.31 15.62 18.34
CA VAL A 253 -0.93 14.63 19.36
C VAL A 253 -2.10 14.44 20.29
N GLN A 254 -2.49 13.20 20.52
CA GLN A 254 -3.47 12.84 21.54
C GLN A 254 -2.79 11.90 22.54
N ALA A 255 -2.94 12.16 23.83
CA ALA A 255 -2.30 11.35 24.85
C ALA A 255 -3.21 11.13 26.06
N ALA A 256 -3.06 9.99 26.71
CA ALA A 256 -3.67 9.73 28.02
C ALA A 256 -2.94 10.48 29.14
N ASP A 257 -1.64 10.78 28.96
CA ASP A 257 -0.84 11.61 29.85
C ASP A 257 -0.13 12.72 29.04
N PRO A 258 -0.57 13.99 29.15
CA PRO A 258 0.06 15.12 28.47
C PRO A 258 1.55 15.32 28.83
N GLN A 259 1.95 15.00 30.07
CA GLN A 259 3.34 15.12 30.49
C GLN A 259 4.23 14.06 29.84
N LEU A 260 3.71 12.86 29.63
CA LEU A 260 4.38 11.82 28.85
C LEU A 260 4.53 12.23 27.39
N ALA A 261 3.51 12.84 26.78
CA ALA A 261 3.61 13.32 25.40
C ALA A 261 4.73 14.36 25.24
N ALA A 262 4.84 15.32 26.17
CA ALA A 262 5.91 16.32 26.15
C ALA A 262 7.30 15.70 26.33
N ARG A 263 7.44 14.69 27.22
CA ARG A 263 8.70 13.96 27.43
C ARG A 263 9.07 13.09 26.22
N ALA A 264 8.10 12.43 25.59
CA ALA A 264 8.28 11.58 24.42
C ALA A 264 8.67 12.38 23.17
N LEU A 265 7.95 13.46 22.90
CA LEU A 265 8.09 14.23 21.67
C LEU A 265 9.12 15.34 21.81
N THR A 266 10.34 14.94 22.17
CA THR A 266 11.51 15.84 22.23
C THR A 266 11.76 16.55 20.90
N PRO A 267 12.51 17.66 20.87
CA PRO A 267 12.89 18.32 19.60
C PRO A 267 13.59 17.40 18.59
N GLN A 268 14.28 16.34 19.04
CA GLN A 268 14.88 15.36 18.15
C GLN A 268 13.83 14.44 17.51
N VAL A 269 12.88 13.92 18.30
CA VAL A 269 11.80 13.05 17.82
C VAL A 269 10.89 13.82 16.85
N ARG A 270 10.52 15.06 17.19
CA ARG A 270 9.72 15.93 16.31
C ARG A 270 10.39 16.19 14.96
N ARG A 271 11.71 16.44 14.96
CA ARG A 271 12.49 16.60 13.72
C ARG A 271 12.52 15.32 12.88
N ALA A 272 12.67 14.16 13.51
CA ALA A 272 12.66 12.88 12.81
C ALA A 272 11.30 12.58 12.14
N LEU A 273 10.20 12.84 12.86
CA LEU A 273 8.83 12.69 12.32
C LEU A 273 8.57 13.63 11.14
N LEU A 274 9.05 14.88 11.22
CA LEU A 274 8.91 15.85 10.12
C LEU A 274 9.77 15.49 8.90
N ALA A 275 10.97 14.95 9.13
CA ALA A 275 11.92 14.59 8.08
C ALA A 275 11.49 13.38 7.25
N ASP A 276 10.60 12.53 7.77
CA ASP A 276 10.12 11.34 7.09
C ASP A 276 8.62 11.45 6.71
N PRO A 277 8.31 11.71 5.41
CA PRO A 277 6.93 11.83 4.94
C PRO A 277 6.08 10.58 5.14
N TRP A 278 6.68 9.42 5.44
CA TRP A 278 5.92 8.19 5.70
C TRP A 278 4.99 8.32 6.92
N PHE A 279 5.37 9.11 7.93
CA PHE A 279 4.54 9.38 9.10
C PHE A 279 3.30 10.22 8.79
N ARG A 280 3.29 10.92 7.63
CA ARG A 280 2.13 11.72 7.18
C ARG A 280 1.03 10.89 6.55
N LEU A 281 1.27 9.60 6.33
CA LEU A 281 0.31 8.72 5.65
C LEU A 281 -0.73 8.14 6.61
N GLY A 282 -0.63 8.38 7.92
CA GLY A 282 -1.63 8.01 8.92
C GLY A 282 -1.00 7.61 10.24
N ASP A 283 -1.86 7.36 11.21
CA ASP A 283 -1.52 7.39 12.63
C ASP A 283 -0.40 6.42 13.04
N VAL A 284 0.40 6.89 13.99
CA VAL A 284 1.26 6.05 14.81
C VAL A 284 0.71 6.08 16.22
N VAL A 285 0.44 4.90 16.78
CA VAL A 285 -0.18 4.76 18.09
C VAL A 285 0.71 3.90 18.98
N PHE A 286 0.93 4.37 20.20
CA PHE A 286 1.49 3.61 21.30
C PHE A 286 0.36 3.30 22.27
N SER A 287 0.16 2.03 22.60
CA SER A 287 -0.78 1.57 23.63
C SER A 287 -0.55 0.09 23.90
N ASP A 288 -0.93 -0.39 25.08
CA ASP A 288 -1.01 -1.81 25.43
C ASP A 288 0.26 -2.62 25.05
N GLY A 289 1.45 -2.02 25.26
CA GLY A 289 2.73 -2.68 25.00
C GLY A 289 3.09 -2.85 23.52
N VAL A 290 2.48 -2.09 22.63
CA VAL A 290 2.86 -2.05 21.21
C VAL A 290 2.86 -0.62 20.67
N VAL A 291 3.73 -0.41 19.68
CA VAL A 291 3.60 0.70 18.74
C VAL A 291 3.12 0.16 17.41
N TRP A 292 2.11 0.78 16.81
CA TRP A 292 1.55 0.32 15.55
C TRP A 292 1.15 1.45 14.60
N THR A 293 0.95 1.05 13.35
CA THR A 293 0.29 1.87 12.33
C THR A 293 -0.68 1.01 11.53
N THR A 294 -1.72 1.65 11.00
CA THR A 294 -2.63 1.04 10.03
C THR A 294 -2.47 1.71 8.67
N ARG A 295 -2.51 0.89 7.61
CA ARG A 295 -2.50 1.33 6.22
C ARG A 295 -3.53 0.57 5.42
N TRP A 296 -4.16 1.25 4.48
CA TRP A 296 -5.07 0.63 3.54
C TRP A 296 -4.34 -0.32 2.58
N GLY A 297 -5.02 -1.41 2.24
CA GLY A 297 -4.59 -2.48 1.38
C GLY A 297 -3.92 -3.64 2.14
N ARG A 298 -3.68 -4.72 1.41
CA ARG A 298 -3.13 -5.98 1.90
C ARG A 298 -1.76 -5.86 2.58
N LEU A 299 -1.48 -6.79 3.49
CA LEU A 299 -0.16 -6.92 4.13
C LEU A 299 0.82 -7.54 3.13
N THR A 300 1.99 -6.92 2.97
CA THR A 300 3.07 -7.42 2.11
C THR A 300 4.38 -7.44 2.88
N GLU A 301 5.33 -8.28 2.45
CA GLU A 301 6.68 -8.36 3.03
C GLU A 301 7.33 -6.98 3.17
N THR A 302 7.33 -6.18 2.09
CA THR A 302 7.86 -4.82 2.10
C THR A 302 7.14 -3.91 3.09
N ARG A 303 5.81 -3.97 3.18
CA ARG A 303 5.04 -3.14 4.13
C ARG A 303 5.34 -3.52 5.57
N LEU A 304 5.47 -4.82 5.86
CA LEU A 304 5.82 -5.31 7.18
C LEU A 304 7.19 -4.79 7.61
N PHE A 305 8.22 -5.02 6.79
CA PHE A 305 9.58 -4.64 7.12
C PHE A 305 9.77 -3.11 7.12
N ASP A 306 9.25 -2.38 6.14
CA ASP A 306 9.36 -0.92 6.12
C ASP A 306 8.67 -0.25 7.31
N ALA A 307 7.45 -0.68 7.65
CA ALA A 307 6.71 -0.10 8.76
C ALA A 307 7.35 -0.48 10.09
N SER A 308 7.66 -1.76 10.33
CA SER A 308 8.30 -2.20 11.58
C SER A 308 9.66 -1.53 11.79
N ARG A 309 10.45 -1.34 10.72
CA ARG A 309 11.72 -0.60 10.79
C ARG A 309 11.52 0.84 11.24
N ARG A 310 10.58 1.57 10.64
CA ARG A 310 10.30 2.98 10.98
C ARG A 310 9.70 3.13 12.38
N LEU A 311 8.83 2.21 12.78
CA LEU A 311 8.27 2.16 14.12
C LEU A 311 9.36 1.87 15.17
N THR A 312 10.25 0.93 14.90
CA THR A 312 11.38 0.60 15.78
C THR A 312 12.37 1.77 15.86
N ALA A 313 12.70 2.41 14.73
CA ALA A 313 13.55 3.59 14.70
C ALA A 313 12.95 4.76 15.50
N LEU A 314 11.62 4.95 15.40
CA LEU A 314 10.92 5.95 16.21
C LEU A 314 10.97 5.60 17.70
N ALA A 315 10.73 4.34 18.07
CA ALA A 315 10.82 3.88 19.45
C ALA A 315 12.23 4.05 20.03
N ALA A 316 13.27 3.77 19.24
CA ALA A 316 14.67 3.97 19.62
C ALA A 316 15.06 5.44 19.84
N LEU A 317 14.34 6.38 19.19
CA LEU A 317 14.54 7.82 19.38
C LEU A 317 13.87 8.38 20.63
N LEU A 318 12.94 7.64 21.25
CA LEU A 318 12.33 8.07 22.50
C LEU A 318 13.37 8.06 23.64
N PRO A 319 13.36 9.07 24.54
CA PRO A 319 14.25 9.09 25.70
C PRO A 319 14.18 7.81 26.53
N SER A 320 15.31 7.34 27.06
CA SER A 320 15.37 6.08 27.83
C SER A 320 14.45 6.06 29.04
N GLY A 321 14.27 7.20 29.72
CA GLY A 321 13.39 7.32 30.88
C GLY A 321 11.89 7.18 30.60
N ILE A 322 11.51 6.91 29.34
CA ILE A 322 10.12 6.59 28.96
C ILE A 322 9.86 5.09 29.06
N TRP A 323 10.89 4.28 28.79
CA TRP A 323 10.78 2.84 28.83
C TRP A 323 10.95 2.38 30.27
N ALA A 324 10.01 1.57 30.76
CA ALA A 324 10.14 0.95 32.08
C ALA A 324 11.25 -0.13 32.13
N ASP A 325 11.73 -0.57 30.97
CA ASP A 325 12.69 -1.67 30.82
C ASP A 325 13.95 -1.20 30.06
N ASP A 326 15.07 -1.14 30.79
CA ASP A 326 16.39 -0.79 30.24
C ASP A 326 16.93 -1.84 29.26
N THR A 327 16.52 -3.10 29.38
CA THR A 327 16.93 -4.17 28.45
C THR A 327 16.32 -3.95 27.07
N PHE A 328 15.07 -3.51 27.00
CA PHE A 328 14.42 -3.12 25.76
C PHE A 328 15.08 -1.90 25.12
N ALA A 329 15.37 -0.86 25.91
CA ALA A 329 16.08 0.32 25.41
C ALA A 329 17.47 -0.04 24.85
N THR A 330 18.15 -1.00 25.46
CA THR A 330 19.45 -1.51 25.01
C THR A 330 19.31 -2.30 23.71
N ALA A 331 18.32 -3.20 23.61
CA ALA A 331 18.02 -3.96 22.40
C ALA A 331 17.67 -3.04 21.22
N LEU A 332 16.87 -1.98 21.45
CA LEU A 332 16.53 -0.99 20.44
C LEU A 332 17.76 -0.25 19.88
N ARG A 333 18.71 0.11 20.75
CA ARG A 333 19.95 0.79 20.32
C ARG A 333 20.90 -0.12 19.56
N ALA A 334 20.89 -1.41 19.89
CA ALA A 334 21.69 -2.43 19.20
C ALA A 334 21.07 -2.86 17.86
N ALA A 335 19.75 -2.68 17.69
CA ALA A 335 19.03 -3.08 16.49
C ALA A 335 19.43 -2.23 15.27
N ASP A 336 19.86 -2.89 14.20
CA ASP A 336 20.15 -2.21 12.94
C ASP A 336 18.84 -1.83 12.22
N THR A 337 18.40 -0.58 12.42
CA THR A 337 17.20 0.01 11.79
C THR A 337 17.47 0.63 10.41
N SER A 338 18.64 0.37 9.81
CA SER A 338 18.92 0.73 8.43
C SER A 338 18.05 -0.09 7.45
N ALA A 339 17.80 0.46 6.26
CA ALA A 339 17.03 -0.24 5.24
C ALA A 339 17.72 -1.52 4.74
N GLU A 340 19.05 -1.60 4.83
CA GLU A 340 19.84 -2.75 4.38
C GLU A 340 19.93 -3.83 5.46
N GLY A 341 19.98 -3.44 6.74
CA GLY A 341 20.11 -4.37 7.87
C GLY A 341 18.79 -4.90 8.43
N TRP A 342 17.69 -4.15 8.34
CA TRP A 342 16.42 -4.57 8.93
C TRP A 342 15.84 -5.81 8.25
N GLY A 343 15.52 -6.85 9.04
CA GLY A 343 15.03 -8.14 8.52
C GLY A 343 16.09 -9.03 7.87
N SER A 344 17.37 -8.63 7.87
CA SER A 344 18.47 -9.42 7.29
C SER A 344 18.72 -10.74 8.03
N ASP A 345 18.50 -10.78 9.34
CA ASP A 345 18.54 -11.98 10.17
C ASP A 345 17.37 -12.94 9.88
N THR A 346 16.25 -12.38 9.43
CA THR A 346 15.01 -13.09 9.19
C THR A 346 14.96 -13.65 7.77
N ALA A 347 15.45 -12.90 6.78
CA ALA A 347 15.46 -13.30 5.37
C ALA A 347 16.76 -14.05 4.97
N ARG A 348 16.65 -15.28 4.43
CA ARG A 348 17.80 -16.05 3.90
C ARG A 348 18.56 -15.38 2.74
N ARG A 349 17.98 -14.34 2.12
CA ARG A 349 18.64 -13.59 1.05
C ARG A 349 18.77 -12.14 1.49
N PRO A 350 19.93 -11.50 1.30
CA PRO A 350 20.05 -10.06 1.52
C PRO A 350 18.97 -9.36 0.70
N HIS A 351 18.32 -8.38 1.31
CA HIS A 351 17.31 -7.56 0.67
C HIS A 351 17.94 -6.88 -0.55
N ARG A 352 17.77 -7.45 -1.75
CA ARG A 352 18.27 -6.83 -2.96
C ARG A 352 17.46 -5.56 -3.16
N ARG A 353 18.12 -4.40 -3.09
CA ARG A 353 17.55 -3.08 -3.41
C ARG A 353 16.67 -3.20 -4.66
N THR A 354 15.36 -3.09 -4.45
CA THR A 354 14.41 -3.12 -5.55
C THR A 354 14.33 -1.74 -6.19
N LEU A 355 13.83 -1.68 -7.42
CA LEU A 355 13.57 -0.40 -8.09
C LEU A 355 12.59 0.47 -7.29
N VAL A 356 11.68 -0.16 -6.52
CA VAL A 356 10.75 0.55 -5.62
C VAL A 356 11.51 1.22 -4.48
N ASP A 357 12.51 0.56 -3.90
CA ASP A 357 13.32 1.11 -2.80
C ASP A 357 14.14 2.30 -3.28
N ALA A 358 14.78 2.18 -4.45
CA ALA A 358 15.51 3.29 -5.06
C ALA A 358 14.62 4.49 -5.39
N VAL A 359 13.40 4.24 -5.88
CA VAL A 359 12.40 5.30 -6.12
C VAL A 359 11.96 5.93 -4.81
N ASN A 360 11.69 5.13 -3.78
CA ASN A 360 11.21 5.61 -2.49
C ASN A 360 12.27 6.41 -1.75
N GLU A 361 13.54 5.99 -1.79
CA GLU A 361 14.68 6.72 -1.25
C GLU A 361 14.76 8.15 -1.85
N ARG A 362 14.67 8.26 -3.18
CA ARG A 362 14.64 9.55 -3.87
C ARG A 362 13.43 10.40 -3.48
N ARG A 363 12.27 9.77 -3.33
CA ARG A 363 11.03 10.46 -2.91
C ARG A 363 11.14 10.96 -1.49
N THR A 364 11.68 10.18 -0.56
CA THR A 364 11.89 10.60 0.82
C THR A 364 12.87 11.76 0.92
N ILE A 365 13.97 11.74 0.15
CA ILE A 365 14.92 12.86 0.07
C ILE A 365 14.22 14.14 -0.44
N ALA A 366 13.30 13.99 -1.39
CA ALA A 366 12.49 15.10 -1.90
C ALA A 366 11.28 15.44 -1.02
N LEU A 367 11.19 14.91 0.21
CA LEU A 367 10.05 15.08 1.13
C LEU A 367 8.70 14.69 0.54
N ARG A 368 8.70 13.71 -0.38
CA ARG A 368 7.50 13.15 -1.01
C ARG A 368 7.15 11.81 -0.36
N THR A 369 5.86 11.54 -0.25
CA THR A 369 5.37 10.26 0.30
C THR A 369 5.84 9.07 -0.56
N PRO A 370 6.24 7.95 0.08
CA PRO A 370 6.65 6.75 -0.66
C PRO A 370 5.50 6.17 -1.48
N VAL A 371 5.84 5.34 -2.47
CA VAL A 371 4.91 4.60 -3.31
C VAL A 371 5.01 3.13 -2.97
N SER A 372 3.88 2.42 -2.92
CA SER A 372 3.89 0.97 -2.82
C SER A 372 4.40 0.36 -4.12
N ALA A 373 5.01 -0.83 -4.04
CA ALA A 373 5.40 -1.60 -5.22
C ALA A 373 4.24 -1.78 -6.21
N GLY A 374 3.04 -2.09 -5.68
CA GLY A 374 1.84 -2.21 -6.51
C GLY A 374 1.43 -0.89 -7.16
N GLY A 375 1.49 0.22 -6.43
CA GLY A 375 1.19 1.54 -6.99
C GLY A 375 2.20 1.98 -8.07
N LEU A 376 3.47 1.59 -7.93
CA LEU A 376 4.49 1.86 -8.95
C LEU A 376 4.24 1.03 -10.21
N VAL A 377 3.96 -0.26 -10.07
CA VAL A 377 3.65 -1.12 -11.23
C VAL A 377 2.37 -0.68 -11.92
N THR A 378 1.30 -0.34 -11.19
CA THR A 378 0.09 0.21 -11.81
C THR A 378 0.38 1.49 -12.60
N ARG A 379 1.23 2.38 -12.08
CA ARG A 379 1.64 3.60 -12.81
C ARG A 379 2.46 3.26 -14.06
N LEU A 380 3.34 2.26 -13.99
CA LEU A 380 4.12 1.81 -15.14
C LEU A 380 3.23 1.15 -16.19
N ILE A 381 2.29 0.29 -15.80
CA ILE A 381 1.30 -0.32 -16.70
C ILE A 381 0.45 0.76 -17.35
N LEU A 382 -0.04 1.73 -16.56
CA LEU A 382 -0.85 2.83 -17.08
C LEU A 382 -0.02 3.71 -18.04
N ALA A 383 1.22 4.03 -17.70
CA ALA A 383 2.11 4.79 -18.56
C ALA A 383 2.42 4.02 -19.86
N LEU A 384 2.64 2.70 -19.78
CA LEU A 384 2.84 1.84 -20.95
C LEU A 384 1.58 1.76 -21.82
N ALA A 385 0.40 1.66 -21.21
CA ALA A 385 -0.88 1.65 -21.93
C ALA A 385 -1.13 2.99 -22.64
N ILE A 386 -0.87 4.11 -21.96
CA ILE A 386 -0.99 5.47 -22.52
C ILE A 386 0.05 5.69 -23.63
N ALA A 387 1.30 5.26 -23.43
CA ALA A 387 2.36 5.36 -24.44
C ALA A 387 2.09 4.45 -25.64
N GLY A 388 1.54 3.25 -25.43
CA GLY A 388 1.13 2.34 -26.49
C GLY A 388 -0.03 2.91 -27.31
N LEU A 389 -1.04 3.47 -26.65
CA LEU A 389 -2.15 4.15 -27.31
C LEU A 389 -1.68 5.40 -28.08
N GLY A 390 -0.82 6.22 -27.46
CA GLY A 390 -0.29 7.43 -28.09
C GLY A 390 0.66 7.13 -29.25
N GLY A 391 1.51 6.10 -29.11
CA GLY A 391 2.38 5.62 -30.18
C GLY A 391 1.60 5.04 -31.35
N TYR A 392 0.52 4.29 -31.08
CA TYR A 392 -0.41 3.83 -32.11
C TYR A 392 -1.00 5.01 -32.88
N MET A 393 -1.64 5.97 -32.19
CA MET A 393 -2.25 7.13 -32.83
C MET A 393 -1.24 8.01 -33.60
N ALA A 394 -0.01 8.14 -33.10
CA ALA A 394 1.04 8.91 -33.77
C ALA A 394 1.60 8.21 -35.02
N THR A 395 1.61 6.87 -35.04
CA THR A 395 2.15 6.09 -36.16
C THR A 395 1.08 5.68 -37.16
N ASP A 396 -0.20 5.70 -36.79
CA ASP A 396 -1.34 5.45 -37.70
C ASP A 396 -1.42 6.45 -38.85
N ALA A 397 -1.13 7.72 -38.58
CA ALA A 397 -1.03 8.76 -39.61
C ALA A 397 0.13 8.54 -40.61
N ILE A 398 1.14 7.73 -40.26
CA ILE A 398 2.36 7.50 -41.06
C ILE A 398 2.31 6.15 -41.78
N PHE A 399 1.82 5.11 -41.11
CA PHE A 399 1.89 3.73 -41.59
C PHE A 399 0.53 3.15 -41.98
N GLY A 400 -0.58 3.87 -41.76
CA GLY A 400 -1.92 3.44 -42.18
C GLY A 400 -2.34 2.11 -41.55
N TRP A 401 -2.17 1.95 -40.24
CA TRP A 401 -2.50 0.70 -39.55
C TRP A 401 -4.01 0.38 -39.64
N SER A 402 -4.85 1.40 -39.79
CA SER A 402 -6.27 1.28 -40.16
C SER A 402 -6.51 1.56 -41.66
N GLU A 403 -7.00 0.59 -42.42
CA GLU A 403 -7.58 0.81 -43.76
C GLU A 403 -8.76 -0.15 -44.03
N PRO A 404 -9.70 0.16 -44.95
CA PRO A 404 -10.38 1.44 -45.14
C PRO A 404 -11.91 1.22 -45.18
N ALA A 405 -12.68 2.02 -44.44
CA ALA A 405 -14.08 2.22 -44.77
C ALA A 405 -14.42 3.69 -44.51
N GLN A 406 -14.59 4.40 -45.63
CA GLN A 406 -15.10 5.77 -45.76
C GLN A 406 -14.07 6.90 -45.57
N ALA A 407 -13.44 7.20 -46.71
CA ALA A 407 -13.24 8.52 -47.32
C ALA A 407 -13.58 9.77 -46.48
N ALA A 408 -12.66 10.74 -46.56
CA ALA A 408 -12.70 12.08 -46.02
C ALA A 408 -12.58 12.20 -44.49
N ARG A 409 -11.33 12.22 -44.01
CA ARG A 409 -10.98 13.08 -42.88
C ARG A 409 -9.86 13.99 -43.34
N ASP A 410 -10.10 15.29 -43.23
CA ASP A 410 -9.18 16.34 -43.64
C ASP A 410 -7.79 16.10 -43.06
N THR A 411 -6.76 16.55 -43.77
CA THR A 411 -5.35 16.50 -43.35
C THR A 411 -5.14 17.05 -41.93
N LEU A 412 -6.03 17.94 -41.48
CA LEU A 412 -6.11 18.49 -40.12
C LEU A 412 -6.42 17.44 -39.04
N ASP A 413 -7.31 16.47 -39.31
CA ASP A 413 -7.65 15.40 -38.36
C ASP A 413 -6.50 14.40 -38.19
N ALA A 414 -5.79 14.08 -39.28
CA ALA A 414 -4.61 13.22 -39.23
C ALA A 414 -3.45 13.88 -38.45
N ILE A 415 -3.22 15.18 -38.68
CA ILE A 415 -2.24 15.97 -37.91
C ILE A 415 -2.68 16.08 -36.45
N ALA A 416 -3.96 16.34 -36.17
CA ALA A 416 -4.50 16.42 -34.82
C ALA A 416 -4.37 15.09 -34.06
N LEU A 417 -4.61 13.96 -34.71
CA LEU A 417 -4.44 12.63 -34.13
C LEU A 417 -2.96 12.33 -33.79
N ALA A 418 -2.05 12.71 -34.68
CA ALA A 418 -0.61 12.54 -34.45
C ALA A 418 -0.10 13.45 -33.31
N VAL A 419 -0.56 14.70 -33.27
CA VAL A 419 -0.27 15.65 -32.18
C VAL A 419 -0.85 15.16 -30.85
N PHE A 420 -2.08 14.62 -30.86
CA PHE A 420 -2.70 14.03 -29.68
C PHE A 420 -1.96 12.77 -29.20
N GLY A 421 -1.55 11.89 -30.13
CA GLY A 421 -0.73 10.71 -29.83
C GLY A 421 0.63 11.08 -29.23
N ALA A 422 1.33 12.06 -29.81
CA ALA A 422 2.55 12.62 -29.24
C ALA A 422 2.32 13.26 -27.86
N GLY A 423 1.18 13.93 -27.67
CA GLY A 423 0.74 14.46 -26.38
C GLY A 423 0.53 13.38 -25.32
N MET A 424 -0.03 12.23 -25.70
CA MET A 424 -0.23 11.07 -24.81
C MET A 424 1.10 10.40 -24.46
N VAL A 425 2.03 10.25 -25.41
CA VAL A 425 3.39 9.77 -25.13
C VAL A 425 4.14 10.73 -24.19
N LEU A 426 4.00 12.03 -24.41
CA LEU A 426 4.53 13.06 -23.51
C LEU A 426 3.89 12.97 -22.13
N LEU A 427 2.58 12.74 -22.04
CA LEU A 427 1.86 12.53 -20.77
C LEU A 427 2.39 11.30 -20.03
N ALA A 428 2.57 10.16 -20.71
CA ALA A 428 3.15 8.96 -20.14
C ALA A 428 4.59 9.22 -19.65
N TYR A 429 5.40 9.92 -20.43
CA TYR A 429 6.73 10.36 -20.02
C TYR A 429 6.67 11.25 -18.78
N LEU A 430 5.75 12.22 -18.72
CA LEU A 430 5.56 13.10 -17.57
C LEU A 430 5.04 12.37 -16.33
N MET A 431 4.29 11.27 -16.48
CA MET A 431 3.86 10.42 -15.36
C MET A 431 5.03 9.61 -14.76
N VAL A 432 6.01 9.26 -15.59
CA VAL A 432 7.21 8.49 -15.22
C VAL A 432 8.37 9.41 -14.82
N ARG A 433 8.42 10.65 -15.33
CA ARG A 433 9.45 11.66 -15.07
C ARG A 433 9.72 11.91 -13.58
N PRO A 434 8.74 11.95 -12.66
CA PRO A 434 8.98 12.08 -11.21
C PRO A 434 9.77 10.93 -10.58
N LEU A 435 9.93 9.79 -11.29
CA LEU A 435 10.76 8.67 -10.87
C LEU A 435 12.25 8.91 -11.19
N TYR A 436 12.55 9.81 -12.15
CA TYR A 436 13.90 10.09 -12.67
C TYR A 436 14.36 11.55 -12.48
N ALA A 437 13.45 12.51 -12.33
CA ALA A 437 13.76 13.92 -12.25
C ALA A 437 14.28 14.29 -10.85
N THR A 438 15.60 14.31 -10.71
CA THR A 438 16.29 15.10 -9.70
C THR A 438 16.15 16.57 -10.08
N ARG A 439 15.32 17.36 -9.39
CA ARG A 439 15.79 18.73 -9.15
C ARG A 439 16.91 18.56 -8.13
N ARG A 440 18.16 18.59 -8.62
CA ARG A 440 19.30 18.97 -7.77
C ARG A 440 18.98 20.38 -7.28
N ALA A 441 18.24 20.49 -6.18
CA ALA A 441 18.31 21.68 -5.37
C ALA A 441 19.73 21.65 -4.81
N ALA A 442 20.55 22.60 -5.27
CA ALA A 442 21.90 22.79 -4.81
C ALA A 442 21.89 22.99 -3.29
N ALA A 443 22.23 21.95 -2.56
CA ALA A 443 22.70 22.02 -1.18
C ALA A 443 23.80 20.97 -1.04
N ALA A 444 24.88 21.17 -1.80
CA ALA A 444 26.16 20.62 -1.36
C ALA A 444 26.48 21.28 -0.01
N PRO A 445 26.82 20.53 1.05
CA PRO A 445 27.47 21.14 2.19
C PRO A 445 28.78 21.73 1.66
N ARG A 446 28.92 23.06 1.70
CA ARG A 446 30.23 23.69 1.64
C ARG A 446 31.03 23.03 2.76
N ARG A 447 31.97 22.15 2.40
CA ARG A 447 33.11 21.84 3.25
C ARG A 447 33.76 23.18 3.56
N SER A 448 33.58 23.69 4.77
CA SER A 448 34.52 24.64 5.33
C SER A 448 35.84 23.88 5.47
N SER A 449 36.70 24.04 4.49
CA SER A 449 38.12 23.81 4.69
C SER A 449 38.58 24.78 5.77
N ARG A 450 39.20 24.23 6.82
CA ARG A 450 40.05 24.96 7.75
C ARG A 450 41.00 25.88 6.97
N ALA A 451 41.03 27.14 7.36
CA ALA A 451 42.23 27.93 7.57
C ALA A 451 41.96 28.79 8.80
#